data_AF-A0A7W0VKJ6-F1
#
_entry.id   AF-A0A7W0VKJ6-F1
#
_cell.length_a   1.000
_cell.length_b   1.000
_cell.length_c   1.000
_cell.angle_alpha   90.00
_cell.angle_beta   90.00
_cell.angle_gamma   90.00
#
_symmetry.space_group_name_H-M   'P 1'
#
loop_
_entity.id
_entity.type
_entity.pdbx_description
1 polymer ?
#
loop_
_entity_poly.entity_id
_entity_poly.type
_entity_poly.pdbx_seq_one_letter_code
_entity_poly.pdbx_strand_id
1 'polypeptide(L)'
;MARSSWINDESTPDLEEHIGQLEHFATSLADGQIDATELATQEKNLVAAMKAVESSLDDEQHTKVTKLLAELTAYSVMRTLHEMAQARVQQVVATKA
;
A
#
# COMPACT_ATOMS: atom_id res chain seq x y z
N MET A 1 6.43 -18.84 12.89
CA MET A 1 6.87 -17.46 13.15
C MET A 1 5.70 -16.70 13.75
N ALA A 2 5.95 -15.76 14.67
CA ALA A 2 4.89 -14.87 15.16
C ALA A 2 4.37 -14.01 14.01
N ARG A 3 3.07 -13.70 13.99
CA ARG A 3 2.49 -12.83 12.96
C ARG A 3 2.99 -11.39 13.22
N SER A 4 3.60 -10.75 12.24
CA SER A 4 3.93 -9.32 12.33
C SER A 4 2.62 -8.53 12.37
N SER A 5 2.58 -7.49 13.21
CA SER A 5 1.42 -6.63 13.42
C SER A 5 1.22 -5.71 12.21
N TRP A 6 -0.04 -5.41 11.86
CA TRP A 6 -0.38 -4.38 10.86
C TRP A 6 -0.32 -2.95 11.42
N ILE A 7 -0.07 -2.82 12.71
CA ILE A 7 -0.08 -1.57 13.47
C ILE A 7 1.25 -1.44 14.20
N ASN A 8 1.90 -0.28 14.08
CA ASN A 8 3.15 0.03 14.77
C ASN A 8 2.92 0.53 16.22
N ASP A 9 4.01 0.81 16.93
CA ASP A 9 4.00 1.26 18.32
C ASP A 9 3.27 2.61 18.51
N GLU A 10 3.14 3.41 17.46
CA GLU A 10 2.41 4.69 17.45
C GLU A 10 0.90 4.51 17.18
N SER A 11 0.41 3.27 17.10
CA SER A 11 -0.98 2.95 16.75
C SER A 11 -1.40 3.43 15.36
N THR A 12 -0.45 3.47 14.42
CA THR A 12 -0.71 3.81 13.01
C THR A 12 -0.55 2.60 12.10
N PRO A 13 -1.26 2.56 10.95
CA PRO A 13 -1.07 1.48 9.98
C PRO A 13 0.36 1.45 9.46
N ASP A 14 1.04 0.32 9.65
CA ASP A 14 2.38 0.09 9.15
C ASP A 14 2.46 -1.30 8.51
N LEU A 15 2.62 -1.29 7.19
CA LEU A 15 2.76 -2.49 6.38
C LEU A 15 4.12 -2.53 5.69
N GLU A 16 5.07 -1.68 6.10
CA GLU A 16 6.36 -1.57 5.40
C GLU A 16 7.14 -2.89 5.42
N GLU A 17 7.12 -3.61 6.54
CA GLU A 17 7.69 -4.96 6.64
C GLU A 17 7.01 -5.95 5.68
N HIS A 18 5.68 -5.86 5.55
CA HIS A 18 4.91 -6.72 4.66
C HIS A 18 5.12 -6.38 3.17
N ILE A 19 5.26 -5.10 2.86
CA ILE A 19 5.54 -4.61 1.52
C ILE A 19 6.97 -4.96 1.11
N GLY A 20 7.94 -4.86 2.03
CA GLY A 20 9.34 -5.24 1.78
C GLY A 20 9.53 -6.73 1.43
N GLN A 21 8.56 -7.59 1.78
CA GLN A 21 8.53 -9.00 1.40
C GLN A 21 8.02 -9.24 -0.04
N LEU A 22 7.48 -8.21 -0.70
CA LEU A 22 7.04 -8.27 -2.09
C LEU A 22 8.23 -8.01 -3.01
N GLU A 23 8.99 -9.05 -3.35
CA GLU A 23 10.20 -8.94 -4.20
C GLU A 23 9.97 -8.16 -5.52
N HIS A 24 8.79 -8.31 -6.12
CA HIS A 24 8.41 -7.59 -7.34
C HIS A 24 8.23 -6.08 -7.10
N PHE A 25 7.69 -5.68 -5.95
CA PHE A 25 7.54 -4.27 -5.59
C PHE A 25 8.90 -3.60 -5.39
N ALA A 26 9.82 -4.25 -4.69
CA ALA A 26 11.18 -3.75 -4.51
C ALA A 26 11.92 -3.60 -5.84
N THR A 27 11.71 -4.54 -6.77
CA THR A 27 12.29 -4.49 -8.12
C THR A 27 11.74 -3.32 -8.93
N SER A 28 10.42 -3.11 -8.93
CA SER A 28 9.76 -2.03 -9.69
C SER A 28 9.93 -0.63 -9.14
N LEU A 29 10.58 -0.48 -7.99
CA LEU A 29 10.99 0.81 -7.45
C LEU A 29 12.49 1.11 -7.68
N ALA A 30 13.28 0.12 -8.14
CA ALA A 30 14.73 0.22 -8.18
C ALA A 30 15.26 1.29 -9.14
N ASP A 31 14.56 1.54 -10.24
CA ASP A 31 14.90 2.57 -11.24
C ASP A 31 14.14 3.89 -11.03
N GLY A 32 13.24 3.95 -10.04
CA GLY A 32 12.41 5.11 -9.73
C GLY A 32 11.25 5.36 -10.70
N GLN A 33 10.94 4.43 -11.63
CA GLN A 33 9.85 4.56 -12.58
C GLN A 33 9.04 3.27 -12.69
N ILE A 34 7.76 3.33 -12.31
CA ILE A 34 6.83 2.21 -12.51
C ILE A 34 6.26 2.27 -13.93
N ASP A 35 6.52 1.24 -14.74
CA ASP A 35 5.95 1.10 -16.07
C ASP A 35 4.58 0.36 -16.09
N ALA A 36 3.94 0.30 -17.27
CA ALA A 36 2.63 -0.33 -17.42
C ALA A 36 2.66 -1.86 -17.18
N THR A 37 3.76 -2.52 -17.50
CA THR A 37 3.95 -3.97 -17.30
C THR A 37 4.11 -4.29 -15.82
N GLU A 38 4.86 -3.45 -15.10
CA GLU A 38 5.06 -3.57 -13.65
C GLU A 38 3.75 -3.34 -12.89
N LEU A 39 2.98 -2.31 -13.29
CA LEU A 39 1.66 -2.08 -12.73
C LEU A 39 0.71 -3.26 -12.97
N ALA A 40 0.68 -3.79 -14.20
CA ALA A 40 -0.13 -4.96 -14.53
C ALA A 40 0.29 -6.21 -13.73
N THR A 41 1.59 -6.36 -13.44
CA THR A 41 2.11 -7.43 -12.60
C THR A 41 1.62 -7.29 -11.16
N GLN A 42 1.68 -6.09 -10.60
CA GLN A 42 1.14 -5.80 -9.27
C GLN A 42 -0.37 -6.07 -9.18
N GLU A 43 -1.14 -5.65 -10.18
CA GLU A 43 -2.58 -5.91 -10.25
C GLU A 43 -2.89 -7.41 -10.27
N LYS A 44 -2.17 -8.18 -11.09
CA LYS A 44 -2.32 -9.64 -11.15
C LYS A 44 -2.05 -10.29 -9.79
N ASN A 45 -1.01 -9.84 -9.08
CA ASN A 45 -0.66 -10.34 -7.76
C ASN A 45 -1.74 -10.00 -6.72
N LEU A 46 -2.27 -8.76 -6.75
CA LEU A 46 -3.37 -8.34 -5.90
C LEU A 46 -4.62 -9.19 -6.11
N VAL A 47 -5.02 -9.41 -7.36
CA VAL A 47 -6.20 -10.25 -7.69
C VAL A 47 -6.02 -11.68 -7.19
N ALA A 48 -4.82 -12.26 -7.34
CA ALA A 48 -4.53 -13.60 -6.83
C ALA A 48 -4.65 -13.68 -5.31
N ALA A 49 -4.10 -12.69 -4.59
CA ALA A 49 -4.18 -12.60 -3.14
C ALA A 49 -5.63 -12.42 -2.65
N MET A 50 -6.41 -11.55 -3.29
CA MET A 50 -7.83 -11.33 -2.96
C MET A 50 -8.64 -12.63 -3.09
N LYS A 51 -8.49 -13.36 -4.20
CA LYS A 51 -9.19 -14.63 -4.42
C LYS A 51 -8.82 -15.70 -3.38
N ALA A 52 -7.54 -15.77 -3.02
CA ALA A 52 -7.05 -16.73 -2.03
C ALA A 52 -7.63 -16.46 -0.63
N VAL A 53 -7.78 -15.18 -0.26
CA VAL A 53 -8.37 -14.80 1.03
C VAL A 53 -9.88 -14.91 1.01
N GLU A 54 -10.55 -14.29 0.04
CA GLU A 54 -12.02 -14.15 -0.01
C GLU A 54 -12.75 -15.49 0.07
N SER A 55 -12.24 -16.52 -0.62
CA SER A 55 -12.83 -17.87 -0.61
C SER A 55 -12.75 -18.60 0.73
N SER A 56 -11.92 -18.11 1.66
CA SER A 56 -11.71 -18.72 2.99
C SER A 56 -12.48 -18.04 4.12
N LEU A 57 -13.14 -16.91 3.84
CA LEU A 57 -13.83 -16.10 4.83
C LEU A 57 -15.31 -16.46 4.91
N ASP A 58 -15.86 -16.46 6.13
CA ASP A 58 -17.31 -16.35 6.30
C ASP A 58 -17.80 -14.92 6.05
N ASP A 59 -19.12 -14.71 5.99
CA ASP A 59 -19.72 -13.40 5.69
C ASP A 59 -19.32 -12.29 6.68
N GLU A 60 -19.16 -12.62 7.96
CA GLU A 60 -18.77 -11.64 8.99
C GLU A 60 -17.30 -11.25 8.83
N GLN A 61 -16.43 -12.23 8.61
CA GLN A 61 -15.02 -12.03 8.34
C GLN A 61 -14.80 -11.26 7.05
N HIS A 62 -15.53 -11.62 5.97
CA HIS A 62 -15.50 -10.92 4.70
C HIS A 62 -15.86 -9.45 4.86
N THR A 63 -16.93 -9.16 5.60
CA THR A 63 -17.36 -7.78 5.88
C THR A 63 -16.25 -6.98 6.58
N LYS A 64 -15.59 -7.56 7.59
CA LYS A 64 -14.50 -6.91 8.33
C LYS A 64 -13.26 -6.68 7.45
N VAL A 65 -12.85 -7.68 6.68
CA VAL A 65 -11.68 -7.60 5.78
C VAL A 65 -11.96 -6.61 4.65
N THR A 66 -13.16 -6.62 4.08
CA THR A 66 -13.58 -5.65 3.04
C THR A 66 -13.50 -4.22 3.57
N LYS A 67 -14.00 -3.98 4.79
CA LYS A 67 -13.88 -2.65 5.42
C LYS A 67 -12.42 -2.25 5.62
N LEU A 68 -11.57 -3.17 6.09
CA LEU A 68 -10.14 -2.92 6.25
C LEU A 68 -9.46 -2.56 4.92
N LEU A 69 -9.69 -3.34 3.85
CA LEU A 69 -9.11 -3.08 2.54
C LEU A 69 -9.53 -1.73 1.97
N ALA A 70 -10.81 -1.36 2.15
CA ALA A 70 -11.34 -0.08 1.71
C ALA A 70 -10.70 1.11 2.46
N GLU A 71 -10.64 1.04 3.79
CA GLU A 71 -10.01 2.08 4.62
C GLU A 71 -8.51 2.19 4.34
N LEU A 72 -7.80 1.08 4.21
CA LEU A 72 -6.38 1.07 3.89
C LEU A 72 -6.12 1.71 2.53
N THR A 73 -6.90 1.36 1.51
CA THR A 73 -6.78 1.94 0.16
C THR A 73 -7.04 3.44 0.19
N ALA A 74 -8.12 3.87 0.86
CA ALA A 74 -8.45 5.29 1.00
C ALA A 74 -7.34 6.06 1.73
N TYR A 75 -6.84 5.52 2.84
CA TYR A 75 -5.75 6.11 3.61
C TYR A 75 -4.47 6.24 2.78
N SER A 76 -4.05 5.17 2.07
CA SER A 76 -2.87 5.20 1.21
C SER A 76 -2.97 6.28 0.13
N VAL A 77 -4.11 6.38 -0.56
CA VAL A 77 -4.34 7.43 -1.56
C VAL A 77 -4.28 8.82 -0.93
N MET A 78 -4.97 9.04 0.21
CA MET A 78 -4.97 10.33 0.90
C MET A 78 -3.56 10.72 1.36
N ARG A 79 -2.81 9.79 1.94
CA ARG A 79 -1.44 10.00 2.40
C ARG A 79 -0.52 10.37 1.23
N THR A 80 -0.52 9.60 0.15
CA THR A 80 0.29 9.89 -1.04
C THR A 80 -0.04 11.26 -1.64
N LEU A 81 -1.33 11.60 -1.77
CA LEU A 81 -1.74 12.92 -2.27
C LEU A 81 -1.29 14.05 -1.34
N HIS A 82 -1.37 13.84 -0.02
CA HIS A 82 -0.92 14.80 0.98
C HIS A 82 0.59 15.04 0.90
N GLU A 83 1.39 13.97 0.83
CA GLU A 83 2.85 14.02 0.69
C GLU A 83 3.27 14.72 -0.61
N MET A 84 2.63 14.38 -1.74
CA MET A 84 2.87 15.04 -3.02
C MET A 84 2.54 16.53 -2.98
N ALA A 85 1.46 16.93 -2.31
CA ALA A 85 1.09 18.33 -2.15
C ALA A 85 2.13 19.09 -1.30
N GLN A 86 2.60 18.48 -0.20
CA GLN A 86 3.66 19.07 0.64
C GLN A 86 4.99 19.21 -0.12
N ALA A 87 5.39 18.20 -0.88
CA ALA A 87 6.62 18.23 -1.68
C ALA A 87 6.61 19.38 -2.72
N ARG A 88 5.46 19.61 -3.37
CA ARG A 88 5.27 20.75 -4.28
C ARG A 88 5.42 22.10 -3.57
N VAL A 89 4.86 22.24 -2.37
CA VAL A 89 4.99 23.46 -1.56
C VAL A 89 6.46 23.72 -1.20
N GLN A 90 7.19 22.70 -0.78
CA GLN A 90 8.62 22.81 -0.44
C GLN A 90 9.47 23.24 -1.65
N GLN A 91 9.23 22.69 -2.83
CA GLN A 91 9.92 23.11 -4.05
C GLN A 91 9.67 24.58 -4.41
N VAL A 92 8.43 25.07 -4.27
CA VAL A 92 8.09 26.47 -4.54
C VAL A 92 8.77 27.41 -3.54
N VAL A 93 8.84 27.04 -2.26
CA VAL A 93 9.54 27.83 -1.24
C VAL A 93 11.05 27.85 -1.50
N ALA A 94 11.65 26.70 -1.82
CA ALA A 94 13.09 26.60 -2.12
C ALA A 94 13.50 27.35 -3.40
N THR A 95 12.61 27.47 -4.39
CA THR A 95 12.88 28.23 -5.63
C THR A 95 12.73 29.76 -5.43
N LYS A 96 12.06 30.18 -4.34
CA LYS A 96 11.83 31.59 -4.01
C LYS A 96 12.80 32.15 -2.95
N ALA A 97 13.61 31.30 -2.32
CA ALA A 97 14.64 31.65 -1.35
C ALA A 97 16.00 31.80 -2.06
#